data_AF-A0A379AGK1-F1
#
_entry.id   AF-A0A379AGK1-F1
#
_cell.length_a   1.000
_cell.length_b   1.000
_cell.length_c   1.000
_cell.angle_alpha   90.00
_cell.angle_beta   90.00
_cell.angle_gamma   90.00
#
_symmetry.space_group_name_H-M   'P 1'
#
loop_
_entity.id
_entity.type
_entity.pdbx_description
1 polymer ?
#
loop_
_entity_poly.entity_id
_entity_poly.type
_entity_poly.pdbx_seq_one_letter_code
_entity_poly.pdbx_strand_id
1 'polypeptide(L)' 'MRTVKSYPEAWPLHTPFVIARGTRTEVKVVVVEIEEDGVKGVGEATPYARYG' A
#
# COMPACT_ATOMS: atom_id res chain seq x y z
N MET A 1 11.63 -18.89 12.45
CA MET A 1 12.43 -17.79 11.85
C MET A 1 11.45 -16.83 11.21
N ARG A 2 11.37 -15.59 11.68
CA ARG A 2 10.48 -14.58 11.11
C ARG A 2 10.93 -14.16 9.72
N THR A 3 10.01 -14.13 8.76
CA THR A 3 10.25 -13.57 7.43
C THR A 3 9.45 -12.29 7.24
N VAL A 4 10.02 -11.34 6.50
CA VAL A 4 9.38 -10.07 6.17
C VAL A 4 9.52 -9.85 4.67
N LYS A 5 8.39 -9.58 4.01
CA LYS A 5 8.34 -9.19 2.59
C LYS A 5 7.65 -7.84 2.49
N SER A 6 8.17 -6.97 1.63
CA SER A 6 7.49 -5.75 1.23
C SER A 6 7.47 -5.62 -0.28
N TYR A 7 6.34 -5.21 -0.83
CA TYR A 7 6.17 -5.04 -2.27
C TYR A 7 5.10 -3.98 -2.58
N PRO A 8 5.21 -3.29 -3.71
CA PRO A 8 4.21 -2.32 -4.14
C PRO A 8 3.00 -3.04 -4.74
N GLU A 9 1.81 -2.51 -4.49
CA GLU A 9 0.57 -2.87 -5.19
C GLU A 9 -0.16 -1.59 -5.64
N ALA A 10 -0.95 -1.71 -6.71
CA ALA A 10 -1.73 -0.60 -7.25
C ALA A 10 -3.18 -1.03 -7.47
N TRP A 11 -4.08 -0.45 -6.68
CA TRP A 11 -5.51 -0.75 -6.75
C TRP A 11 -6.24 0.30 -7.60
N PRO A 12 -6.95 -0.09 -8.67
CA PRO A 12 -7.72 0.86 -9.47
C PRO A 12 -8.87 1.44 -8.64
N LEU A 13 -9.10 2.75 -8.75
CA LEU A 13 -10.26 3.40 -8.16
C LEU A 13 -11.47 3.23 -9.08
N HIS A 14 -12.64 2.98 -8.50
CA HIS A 14 -13.91 2.95 -9.25
C HIS A 14 -14.16 4.25 -10.03
N THR A 15 -13.71 5.39 -9.49
CA THR A 15 -13.83 6.71 -10.12
C THR A 15 -12.62 7.55 -9.71
N PRO A 16 -12.11 8.46 -10.56
CA PRO A 16 -10.99 9.31 -10.19
C PRO A 16 -11.25 10.11 -8.91
N PHE A 17 -10.31 10.06 -7.96
CA PHE A 17 -10.34 10.83 -6.72
C PHE A 17 -9.58 12.14 -6.90
N VAL A 18 -10.25 13.27 -6.69
CA VAL A 18 -9.72 14.61 -6.99
C VAL A 18 -9.66 15.46 -5.73
N ILE A 19 -8.51 16.10 -5.52
CA ILE A 19 -8.33 17.17 -4.54
C ILE A 19 -7.65 18.36 -5.22
N ALA A 20 -7.56 19.51 -4.56
CA ALA A 20 -6.93 20.72 -5.13
C ALA A 20 -5.49 20.51 -5.64
N ARG A 21 -4.79 19.47 -5.17
CA ARG A 21 -3.41 19.14 -5.56
C ARG A 21 -3.29 18.16 -6.74
N GLY A 22 -4.42 17.69 -7.29
CA GLY A 22 -4.44 16.81 -8.44
C GLY A 22 -5.40 15.63 -8.30
N THR A 23 -5.31 14.73 -9.26
CA THR A 23 -6.20 13.58 -9.45
C THR A 23 -5.45 12.28 -9.26
N ARG A 24 -6.08 11.29 -8.61
CA ARG A 24 -5.61 9.90 -8.54
C ARG A 24 -6.64 8.99 -9.18
N THR A 25 -6.18 8.06 -10.02
CA THR A 25 -6.98 7.00 -10.65
C THR A 25 -6.74 5.64 -10.00
N GLU A 26 -5.68 5.52 -9.20
CA GLU A 26 -5.30 4.31 -8.47
C GLU A 26 -4.73 4.68 -7.09
N VAL A 27 -4.81 3.72 -6.18
CA VAL A 27 -4.17 3.79 -4.86
C VAL A 27 -2.93 2.90 -4.89
N LYS A 28 -1.75 3.53 -4.84
CA LYS A 28 -0.48 2.82 -4.66
C LYS A 28 -0.25 2.59 -3.18
N VAL A 29 -0.10 1.32 -2.80
CA VAL A 29 0.24 0.90 -1.44
C VAL A 29 1.58 0.19 -1.42
N VAL A 30 2.21 0.19 -0.26
CA VAL A 30 3.21 -0.82 0.09
C VAL A 30 2.51 -1.84 0.95
N VAL A 31 2.53 -3.10 0.53
CA VAL A 31 2.07 -4.23 1.33
C VAL A 31 3.26 -4.78 2.09
N VAL A 32 3.07 -5.06 3.38
CA VAL A 32 4.04 -5.74 4.24
C VAL A 32 3.43 -7.03 4.73
N GLU A 33 4.11 -8.14 4.45
CA GLU A 33 3.76 -9.45 4.97
C GLU A 33 4.81 -9.88 6.00
N ILE A 34 4.34 -10.35 7.15
CA ILE A 34 5.17 -10.93 8.20
C ILE A 34 4.69 -12.36 8.43
N GLU A 35 5.59 -13.33 8.38
CA GLU A 35 5.29 -14.73 8.65
C GLU A 35 6.21 -15.27 9.74
N GLU A 36 5.62 -15.87 10.77
CA GLU A 36 6.31 -16.50 11.90
C GLU A 36 5.45 -17.66 12.43
N ASP A 37 6.07 -18.83 12.67
CA ASP A 37 5.42 -20.04 13.19
C ASP A 37 4.13 -20.46 12.46
N GLY A 38 4.12 -20.28 11.13
CA GLY A 38 2.97 -20.59 10.27
C GLY A 38 1.83 -19.57 10.33
N VAL A 39 1.98 -18.51 11.13
CA VAL A 39 1.03 -17.39 11.21
C VAL A 39 1.51 -16.26 10.30
N LYS A 40 0.62 -15.79 9.43
CA LYS A 40 0.87 -14.68 8.51
C LYS A 40 0.05 -13.46 8.89
N GLY A 41 0.71 -12.34 9.13
CA GLY A 41 0.12 -11.02 9.25
C GLY A 41 0.36 -10.19 7.99
N VAL A 42 -0.62 -9.37 7.61
CA VAL A 42 -0.53 -8.47 6.45
C VAL A 42 -0.94 -7.07 6.89
N GLY A 43 -0.18 -6.06 6.45
CA GLY A 43 -0.50 -4.66 6.65
C GLY A 43 -0.17 -3.84 5.41
N GLU A 44 -0.88 -2.73 5.22
CA GLU A 44 -0.68 -1.85 4.06
C GLU A 44 -0.56 -0.39 4.50
N ALA A 45 0.20 0.40 3.74
CA ALA A 45 0.28 1.85 3.90
C ALA A 45 0.40 2.53 2.54
N THR A 46 -0.16 3.73 2.40
CA THR A 46 -0.02 4.54 1.19
C THR A 46 1.13 5.54 1.32
N PRO A 47 2.20 5.44 0.51
CA PRO A 47 3.18 6.50 0.41
C PRO A 47 2.51 7.80 -0.04
N TYR A 48 2.76 8.88 0.70
CA TYR A 48 2.13 10.17 0.42
C TYR A 48 3.18 11.17 -0.02
N ALA A 49 3.27 11.42 -1.33
CA ALA A 49 4.28 12.28 -1.97
C ALA A 49 4.40 13.69 -1.38
N ARG A 50 3.36 14.15 -0.66
CA ARG A 50 3.38 15.42 0.06
C ARG A 50 4.38 15.42 1.24
N TYR A 51 4.75 14.26 1.78
CA TYR A 51 5.44 14.16 3.07
C TYR A 51 6.93 13.85 3.04
N GLY A 52 7.61 13.91 1.89
CA GLY A 52 9.09 13.93 1.82
C GLY A 52 9.75 12.65 2.31
#